data_AF-A0A970NJR0-F1
#
_entry.id   AF-A0A970NJR0-F1
#
_cell.length_a   1.000
_cell.length_b   1.000
_cell.length_c   1.000
_cell.angle_alpha   90.00
_cell.angle_beta   90.00
_cell.angle_gamma   90.00
#
_symmetry.space_group_name_H-M   'P 1'
#
loop_
_entity.id
_entity.type
_entity.pdbx_description
1 polymer ?
#
loop_
_entity_poly.entity_id
_entity_poly.type
_entity_poly.pdbx_seq_one_letter_code
_entity_poly.pdbx_strand_id
1 'polypeptide(L)'
;MPQISSEQIVDLVRLVGPTLQLRKDLEQAFHLETYDGGMGSIAVQTVRGLLAAIRGIAEDPCLGSLTIDPAPDASDKIKVAMAYLVSGQILAYLASAAGIGTLESGNTSISVQRGVIDSNVSGIRVGSDFAERFVGEITGSPLEEAPEE
;
A
#
# COMPACT_ATOMS: atom_id res chain seq x y z
N MET A 1 9.64 7.49 21.83
CA MET A 1 9.69 6.67 20.60
C MET A 1 10.22 5.30 20.99
N PRO A 2 9.49 4.21 20.75
CA PRO A 2 10.06 2.87 20.93
C PRO A 2 11.30 2.75 20.03
N GLN A 3 12.41 2.33 20.62
CA GLN A 3 13.67 2.18 19.89
C GLN A 3 13.65 0.84 19.17
N ILE A 4 13.49 0.85 17.85
CA ILE A 4 13.60 -0.34 17.01
C ILE A 4 15.03 -0.87 17.11
N SER A 5 15.19 -2.15 17.46
CA SER A 5 16.49 -2.81 17.58
C SER A 5 17.13 -3.02 16.20
N SER A 6 18.46 -3.17 16.16
CA SER A 6 19.18 -3.47 14.92
C SER A 6 18.70 -4.77 14.25
N GLU A 7 18.28 -5.77 15.02
CA GLU A 7 17.72 -7.02 14.52
C GLU A 7 16.35 -6.80 13.87
N GLN A 8 15.49 -6.01 14.51
CA GLN A 8 14.20 -5.61 13.96
C GLN A 8 14.38 -4.82 12.65
N ILE A 9 15.38 -3.94 12.57
CA ILE A 9 15.70 -3.21 11.33
C ILE A 9 16.08 -4.19 10.21
N VAL A 10 16.93 -5.19 10.48
CA VAL A 10 17.33 -6.19 9.48
C VAL A 10 16.12 -6.98 8.98
N ASP A 11 15.22 -7.39 9.88
CA ASP A 11 14.02 -8.12 9.51
C ASP A 11 13.03 -7.26 8.70
N LEU A 12 12.90 -5.97 9.03
CA LEU A 12 12.12 -5.02 8.22
C LEU A 12 12.73 -4.82 6.82
N VAL A 13 14.07 -4.68 6.72
CA VAL A 13 14.77 -4.53 5.43
C VAL A 13 14.51 -5.73 4.51
N ARG A 14 14.47 -6.95 5.06
CA ARG A 14 14.19 -8.17 4.29
C ARG A 14 12.80 -8.17 3.65
N LEU A 15 11.85 -7.40 4.17
CA LEU A 15 10.50 -7.28 3.63
C LEU A 15 10.41 -6.26 2.48
N VAL A 16 11.42 -5.43 2.24
CA VAL A 16 11.43 -4.45 1.14
C VAL A 16 11.29 -5.14 -0.23
N GLY A 17 12.11 -6.16 -0.49
CA GLY A 17 12.09 -6.91 -1.76
C GLY A 17 10.73 -7.57 -2.06
N PRO A 18 10.18 -8.38 -1.14
CA PRO A 18 8.84 -8.95 -1.27
C PRO A 18 7.73 -7.90 -1.47
N THR A 19 7.81 -6.77 -0.77
CA THR A 19 6.82 -5.67 -0.91
C THR A 19 6.92 -5.00 -2.29
N LEU A 20 8.13 -4.78 -2.79
CA LEU A 20 8.37 -4.27 -4.15
C LEU A 20 7.78 -5.21 -5.21
N GLN A 21 7.99 -6.52 -5.07
CA GLN A 21 7.47 -7.49 -6.02
C GLN A 21 5.94 -7.51 -6.00
N LEU A 22 5.33 -7.55 -4.81
CA LEU A 22 3.87 -7.48 -4.66
C LEU A 22 3.29 -6.23 -5.36
N ARG A 23 3.93 -5.08 -5.19
CA ARG A 23 3.49 -3.83 -5.82
C ARG A 23 3.53 -3.94 -7.35
N LYS A 24 4.60 -4.52 -7.92
CA LYS A 24 4.70 -4.76 -9.38
C LYS A 24 3.63 -5.72 -9.88
N ASP A 25 3.35 -6.79 -9.14
CA ASP A 25 2.34 -7.76 -9.53
C ASP A 25 0.92 -7.13 -9.53
N LEU A 26 0.64 -6.28 -8.55
CA LEU A 26 -0.62 -5.52 -8.46
C LEU A 26 -0.72 -4.44 -9.55
N GLU A 27 0.38 -3.74 -9.87
CA GLU A 27 0.45 -2.80 -10.99
C GLU A 27 0.22 -3.50 -12.34
N GLN A 28 0.77 -4.69 -12.50
CA GLN A 28 0.53 -5.50 -13.70
C GLN A 28 -0.93 -5.95 -13.79
N ALA A 29 -1.54 -6.36 -12.67
CA ALA A 29 -2.96 -6.68 -12.62
C ALA A 29 -3.84 -5.49 -13.03
N PHE A 30 -3.41 -4.27 -12.67
CA PHE A 30 -4.05 -3.04 -13.12
C PHE A 30 -4.01 -2.87 -14.63
N HIS A 31 -2.81 -2.92 -15.19
CA HIS A 31 -2.58 -2.64 -16.61
C HIS A 31 -3.17 -3.70 -17.54
N LEU A 32 -3.25 -4.96 -17.08
CA LEU A 32 -3.80 -6.06 -17.87
C LEU A 32 -5.29 -6.29 -17.63
N GLU A 33 -5.90 -5.52 -16.73
CA GLU A 33 -7.29 -5.67 -16.29
C GLU A 33 -7.67 -7.10 -15.86
N THR A 34 -6.70 -7.84 -15.32
CA THR A 34 -6.91 -9.22 -14.87
C THR A 34 -7.44 -9.21 -13.45
N TYR A 35 -8.76 -9.11 -13.28
CA TYR A 35 -9.41 -9.07 -11.96
C TYR A 35 -10.26 -10.31 -11.66
N ASP A 36 -10.24 -11.32 -12.53
CA ASP A 36 -11.11 -12.49 -12.41
C ASP A 36 -10.68 -13.46 -11.30
N GLY A 37 -11.65 -14.24 -10.81
CA GLY A 37 -11.38 -15.41 -9.95
C GLY A 37 -11.03 -15.09 -8.50
N GLY A 38 -11.43 -13.93 -7.97
CA GLY A 38 -11.19 -13.56 -6.57
C GLY A 38 -9.83 -12.92 -6.32
N MET A 39 -9.16 -12.42 -7.36
CA MET A 39 -7.83 -11.82 -7.28
C MET A 39 -7.78 -10.63 -6.32
N GLY A 40 -8.85 -9.83 -6.26
CA GLY A 40 -8.96 -8.73 -5.30
C GLY A 40 -8.95 -9.20 -3.85
N SER A 41 -9.64 -10.31 -3.56
CA SER A 41 -9.64 -10.90 -2.22
C SER A 41 -8.26 -11.46 -1.84
N ILE A 42 -7.57 -12.10 -2.79
CA ILE A 42 -6.19 -12.60 -2.59
C ILE A 42 -5.22 -11.44 -2.35
N ALA A 43 -5.34 -10.35 -3.11
CA ALA A 43 -4.50 -9.16 -2.96
C ALA A 43 -4.67 -8.54 -1.57
N VAL A 44 -5.91 -8.36 -1.12
CA VAL A 44 -6.23 -7.84 0.22
C VAL A 44 -5.67 -8.75 1.31
N GLN A 45 -5.84 -10.07 1.19
CA GLN A 45 -5.32 -11.03 2.17
C GLN A 45 -3.79 -11.00 2.23
N THR A 46 -3.13 -10.89 1.08
CA THR A 46 -1.67 -10.81 0.98
C THR A 46 -1.15 -9.56 1.71
N VAL A 47 -1.76 -8.39 1.46
CA VAL A 47 -1.38 -7.14 2.13
C VAL A 47 -1.66 -7.19 3.64
N ARG A 48 -2.78 -7.80 4.06
CA ARG A 48 -3.07 -8.01 5.49
C ARG A 48 -2.02 -8.89 6.17
N GLY A 49 -1.60 -9.97 5.51
CA GLY A 49 -0.54 -10.85 6.00
C GLY A 49 0.81 -10.12 6.14
N LEU A 50 1.18 -9.32 5.14
CA LEU A 50 2.38 -8.49 5.19
C LEU A 50 2.33 -7.48 6.34
N LEU A 51 1.22 -6.78 6.51
CA LEU A 51 1.03 -5.83 7.61
C LEU A 51 1.12 -6.52 8.98
N ALA A 52 0.53 -7.71 9.13
CA ALA A 52 0.64 -8.50 10.36
C ALA A 52 2.09 -8.93 10.64
N ALA A 53 2.84 -9.34 9.62
CA ALA A 53 4.25 -9.69 9.77
C ALA A 53 5.09 -8.49 10.25
N ILE A 54 4.86 -7.31 9.66
CA ILE A 54 5.57 -6.08 10.04
C ILE A 54 5.24 -5.67 11.47
N ARG A 55 3.96 -5.72 11.86
CA ARG A 55 3.51 -5.43 13.23
C ARG A 55 4.07 -6.43 14.26
N GLY A 56 4.33 -7.68 13.84
CA GLY A 56 5.02 -8.66 14.68
C GLY A 56 6.51 -8.37 14.87
N ILE A 57 7.12 -7.60 13.98
CA ILE A 57 8.53 -7.20 14.07
C ILE A 57 8.67 -5.89 14.85
N ALA A 58 7.81 -4.89 14.62
CA ALA A 58 7.92 -3.57 15.24
C ALA A 58 6.56 -3.02 15.71
N GLU A 59 6.52 -2.53 16.94
CA GLU A 59 5.38 -1.78 17.48
C GLU A 59 5.56 -0.28 17.17
N ASP A 60 5.09 0.13 15.98
CA ASP A 60 5.09 1.53 15.56
C ASP A 60 3.63 2.05 15.42
N PRO A 61 3.27 3.19 16.05
CA PRO A 61 1.96 3.80 15.89
C PRO A 61 1.54 4.06 14.43
N CYS A 62 2.49 4.36 13.55
CA CYS A 62 2.24 4.56 12.12
C CYS A 62 1.69 3.29 11.47
N LEU A 63 2.21 2.12 11.85
CA LEU A 63 1.72 0.82 11.37
C LEU A 63 0.30 0.52 11.85
N GLY A 64 -0.09 1.04 13.01
CA GLY A 64 -1.46 0.92 13.53
C GLY A 64 -2.49 1.65 12.65
N SER A 65 -2.07 2.74 12.01
CA SER A 65 -2.93 3.56 11.13
C SER A 65 -3.10 2.97 9.73
N LEU A 66 -2.18 2.10 9.29
CA LEU A 66 -2.28 1.40 8.01
C LEU A 66 -3.31 0.28 8.13
N THR A 67 -4.44 0.41 7.45
CA THR A 67 -5.49 -0.61 7.43
C THR A 67 -6.03 -0.76 6.02
N ILE A 68 -6.35 -2.00 5.65
CA ILE A 68 -7.04 -2.32 4.40
C ILE A 68 -8.38 -2.98 4.73
N ASP A 69 -9.45 -2.24 4.48
CA ASP A 69 -10.82 -2.68 4.77
C ASP A 69 -11.75 -2.31 3.60
N PRO A 70 -11.69 -3.08 2.50
CA PRO A 70 -12.64 -2.89 1.40
C PRO A 70 -14.05 -3.26 1.85
N ALA A 71 -15.06 -2.58 1.31
CA ALA A 71 -16.45 -3.00 1.48
C ALA A 71 -16.63 -4.47 1.05
N PRO A 72 -17.51 -5.26 1.72
CA PRO A 72 -17.67 -6.68 1.45
C PRO A 72 -18.01 -6.98 -0.02
N ASP A 73 -18.80 -6.10 -0.62
CA ASP A 73 -19.31 -6.12 -2.00
C ASP A 73 -18.43 -5.36 -2.99
N ALA A 74 -17.31 -4.76 -2.55
CA ALA A 74 -16.39 -4.08 -3.44
C ALA A 74 -15.88 -5.02 -4.54
N SER A 75 -15.80 -4.49 -5.77
CA SER A 75 -15.30 -5.23 -6.92
C SER A 75 -13.83 -5.64 -6.72
N ASP A 76 -13.39 -6.69 -7.42
CA ASP A 76 -12.00 -7.12 -7.34
C ASP A 76 -11.04 -6.03 -7.83
N LYS A 77 -11.45 -5.20 -8.80
CA LYS A 77 -10.70 -4.00 -9.24
C LYS A 77 -10.45 -3.03 -8.08
N ILE A 78 -11.48 -2.71 -7.30
CA ILE A 78 -11.36 -1.83 -6.12
C ILE A 78 -10.45 -2.48 -5.06
N LYS A 79 -10.64 -3.76 -4.79
CA LYS A 79 -9.82 -4.50 -3.81
C LYS A 79 -8.33 -4.54 -4.20
N VAL A 80 -8.02 -4.75 -5.48
CA VAL A 80 -6.65 -4.67 -6.01
C VAL A 80 -6.10 -3.24 -5.87
N ALA A 81 -6.93 -2.21 -6.04
CA ALA A 81 -6.50 -0.80 -5.91
C ALA A 81 -6.12 -0.46 -4.49
N MET A 82 -6.97 -0.87 -3.56
CA MET A 82 -6.71 -0.72 -2.14
C MET A 82 -5.43 -1.46 -1.73
N ALA A 83 -5.23 -2.68 -2.25
CA ALA A 83 -4.01 -3.44 -2.01
C ALA A 83 -2.76 -2.75 -2.57
N TYR A 84 -2.83 -2.21 -3.79
CA TYR A 84 -1.73 -1.47 -4.41
C TYR A 84 -1.36 -0.21 -3.62
N LEU A 85 -2.35 0.57 -3.20
CA LEU A 85 -2.13 1.78 -2.40
C LEU A 85 -1.49 1.47 -1.05
N VAL A 86 -2.05 0.50 -0.31
CA VAL A 86 -1.56 0.14 1.03
C VAL A 86 -0.17 -0.50 0.95
N SER A 87 0.10 -1.32 -0.06
CA SER A 87 1.46 -1.87 -0.27
C SER A 87 2.51 -0.77 -0.52
N GLY A 88 2.14 0.34 -1.16
CA GLY A 88 3.02 1.52 -1.30
C GLY A 88 3.37 2.19 0.01
N GLN A 89 2.39 2.31 0.90
CA GLN A 89 2.59 2.88 2.24
C GLN A 89 3.46 1.98 3.10
N ILE A 90 3.23 0.66 3.04
CA ILE A 90 4.08 -0.33 3.68
C ILE A 90 5.52 -0.20 3.16
N LEU A 91 5.70 -0.09 1.84
CA LEU A 91 7.01 0.05 1.24
C LEU A 91 7.73 1.33 1.72
N ALA A 92 7.02 2.46 1.79
CA ALA A 92 7.57 3.71 2.31
C ALA A 92 8.00 3.60 3.78
N TYR A 93 7.19 2.93 4.62
CA TYR A 93 7.56 2.64 6.01
C TYR A 93 8.84 1.79 6.08
N LEU A 94 8.92 0.70 5.31
CA LEU A 94 10.08 -0.18 5.30
C LEU A 94 11.33 0.54 4.79
N ALA A 95 11.21 1.40 3.77
CA ALA A 95 12.30 2.25 3.29
C ALA A 95 12.81 3.20 4.37
N SER A 96 11.89 3.84 5.09
CA SER A 96 12.20 4.76 6.18
C SER A 96 12.95 4.04 7.31
N ALA A 97 12.44 2.89 7.75
CA ALA A 97 13.08 2.05 8.76
C ALA A 97 14.47 1.56 8.32
N ALA A 98 14.64 1.24 7.04
CA ALA A 98 15.91 0.85 6.44
C ALA A 98 16.88 2.03 6.22
N GLY A 99 16.42 3.28 6.34
CA GLY A 99 17.18 4.46 5.98
C GLY A 99 17.47 4.60 4.47
N ILE A 100 16.62 4.02 3.63
CA ILE A 100 16.71 4.10 2.17
C ILE A 100 16.06 5.41 1.70
N GLY A 101 16.87 6.27 1.08
CA GLY A 101 16.46 7.63 0.68
C GLY A 101 15.51 7.70 -0.51
N THR A 102 15.58 6.72 -1.41
CA THR A 102 14.72 6.60 -2.59
C THR A 102 14.53 5.12 -2.92
N LEU A 103 13.29 4.70 -3.18
CA LEU A 103 12.96 3.40 -3.75
C LEU A 103 12.31 3.58 -5.12
N GLU A 104 12.73 2.75 -6.07
CA GLU A 104 12.13 2.71 -7.40
C GLU A 104 11.34 1.40 -7.56
N SER A 105 10.07 1.52 -7.99
CA SER A 105 9.20 0.40 -8.30
C SER A 105 8.42 0.69 -9.58
N GLY A 106 8.84 0.08 -10.69
CA GLY A 106 8.18 0.29 -11.99
C GLY A 106 8.30 1.75 -12.41
N ASN A 107 7.17 2.39 -12.71
CA ASN A 107 7.11 3.82 -13.04
C ASN A 107 6.98 4.74 -11.80
N THR A 108 6.95 4.18 -10.58
CA THR A 108 6.83 4.96 -9.35
C THR A 108 8.17 5.10 -8.66
N SER A 109 8.60 6.34 -8.38
CA SER A 109 9.68 6.63 -7.43
C SER A 109 9.10 7.08 -6.09
N ILE A 110 9.56 6.48 -5.00
CA ILE A 110 9.20 6.83 -3.63
C ILE A 110 10.45 7.43 -2.97
N SER A 111 10.48 8.76 -2.83
CA SER A 111 11.53 9.45 -2.07
C SER A 111 11.17 9.51 -0.59
N VAL A 112 12.07 9.02 0.27
CA VAL A 112 11.87 8.97 1.73
C VAL A 112 13.05 9.69 2.39
N GLN A 113 12.81 10.86 2.98
CA GLN A 113 13.87 11.58 3.72
C GLN A 113 14.07 10.96 5.10
N ARG A 114 15.33 10.58 5.41
CA ARG A 114 15.71 10.01 6.70
C ARG A 114 15.51 11.05 7.81
N GLY A 115 14.83 10.67 8.89
CA GLY A 115 14.78 11.46 10.12
C GLY A 115 13.60 12.42 10.26
N VAL A 116 12.66 12.42 9.32
CA VAL A 116 11.41 13.16 9.46
C VAL A 116 10.27 12.24 9.04
N ILE A 117 9.84 11.35 9.93
CA ILE A 117 8.39 11.10 10.04
C ILE A 117 7.85 12.32 10.81
N ASP A 118 7.93 13.52 10.22
CA ASP A 118 6.96 14.55 10.57
C ASP A 118 5.65 13.94 10.14
N SER A 119 4.82 13.70 11.14
CA SER A 119 3.64 12.85 11.07
C SER A 119 2.53 13.58 10.32
N ASN A 120 2.78 13.93 9.06
CA ASN A 120 1.86 14.58 8.14
C ASN A 120 1.44 13.68 6.98
N VAL A 121 1.90 12.42 6.93
CA VAL A 121 1.08 11.35 6.34
C VAL A 121 0.00 11.01 7.37
N SER A 122 -0.90 11.96 7.61
CA SER A 122 -2.13 11.76 8.36
C SER A 122 -2.83 10.56 7.75
N GLY A 123 -3.14 9.56 8.59
CA GLY A 123 -3.56 8.23 8.18
C GLY A 123 -4.48 8.25 6.97
N ILE A 124 -3.95 7.86 5.81
CA ILE A 124 -4.77 7.67 4.62
C ILE A 124 -5.51 6.36 4.86
N ARG A 125 -6.71 6.47 5.43
CA ARG A 125 -7.72 5.43 5.32
C ARG A 125 -8.07 5.34 3.85
N VAL A 126 -7.49 4.36 3.18
CA VAL A 126 -7.92 4.03 1.82
C VAL A 126 -9.32 3.42 1.97
N GLY A 127 -10.34 4.26 1.85
CA GLY A 127 -11.72 3.83 1.70
C GLY A 127 -12.01 3.45 0.25
N SER A 128 -13.10 2.73 0.03
CA SER A 128 -13.57 2.32 -1.29
C SER A 128 -13.69 3.50 -2.26
N ASP A 129 -14.21 4.64 -1.80
CA ASP A 129 -14.39 5.86 -2.61
C ASP A 129 -13.06 6.44 -3.14
N PHE A 130 -12.01 6.42 -2.32
CA PHE A 130 -10.68 6.89 -2.76
C PHE A 130 -10.08 5.92 -3.78
N ALA A 131 -10.26 4.62 -3.55
CA ALA A 131 -9.78 3.60 -4.46
C ALA A 131 -10.48 3.66 -5.82
N GLU A 132 -11.79 3.92 -5.86
CA GLU A 132 -12.54 4.14 -7.10
C GLU A 132 -12.04 5.36 -7.88
N ARG A 133 -11.81 6.50 -7.20
CA ARG A 133 -11.23 7.69 -7.83
C ARG A 133 -9.85 7.46 -8.41
N PHE A 134 -8.98 6.80 -7.63
CA PHE A 134 -7.64 6.44 -8.06
C PHE A 134 -7.65 5.50 -9.26
N VAL A 135 -8.56 4.52 -9.26
CA VAL A 135 -8.77 3.64 -10.42
C VAL A 135 -9.16 4.44 -11.66
N GLY A 136 -10.13 5.35 -11.55
CA GLY A 136 -10.56 6.20 -12.67
C GLY A 136 -9.40 7.02 -13.26
N GLU A 137 -8.56 7.58 -12.39
CA GLU A 137 -7.39 8.39 -12.78
C GLU A 137 -6.31 7.55 -13.51
N ILE A 138 -6.04 6.31 -13.08
CA ILE A 138 -5.02 5.45 -13.70
C ILE A 138 -5.52 4.79 -14.98
N THR A 139 -6.81 4.39 -15.03
CA THR A 139 -7.38 3.77 -16.24
C THR A 139 -7.84 4.78 -17.28
N GLY A 140 -7.68 6.09 -17.03
CA GLY A 140 -8.12 7.15 -17.94
C GLY A 140 -9.63 7.18 -18.15
N SER A 141 -10.39 6.60 -17.22
CA SER A 141 -11.85 6.58 -17.30
C SER A 141 -12.37 7.89 -16.69
N PRO A 142 -13.13 8.72 -17.44
CA PRO A 142 -13.70 9.92 -16.86
C PRO A 142 -14.62 9.50 -15.72
N LEU A 143 -14.44 10.12 -14.55
CA LEU A 143 -15.45 10.08 -13.49
C LEU A 143 -16.72 10.64 -14.13
N GLU A 144 -17.75 9.81 -14.32
CA GLU A 144 -19.07 10.31 -14.70
C GLU A 144 -19.45 11.37 -13.67
N GLU A 145 -19.53 12.63 -14.12
CA GLU A 145 -20.01 13.73 -13.30
C GLU A 145 -21.39 13.34 -12.79
N ALA A 146 -21.54 13.25 -11.48
CA ALA A 146 -22.83 13.06 -10.85
C ALA A 146 -23.78 14.15 -11.38
N PRO A 147 -25.03 13.81 -11.73
CA PRO A 147 -25.96 14.80 -12.24
C PRO A 147 -26.17 15.87 -11.17
N GLU A 148 -25.79 17.11 -11.50
CA GLU A 148 -26.16 18.28 -10.69
C GLU A 148 -27.69 18.39 -10.72
N GLU A 149 -28.33 18.30 -9.55
CA GLU A 149 -29.75 18.60 -9.36
C GLU A 149 -30.07 20.09 -9.57
#